data_AF-A0A9P6BVH8-F1
#
_entry.id   AF-A0A9P6BVH8-F1
#
_cell.length_a   1.000
_cell.length_b   1.000
_cell.length_c   1.000
_cell.angle_alpha   90.00
_cell.angle_beta   90.00
_cell.angle_gamma   90.00
#
_symmetry.space_group_name_H-M   'P 1'
#
loop_
_entity.id
_entity.type
_entity.pdbx_description
1 polymer ?
#
loop_
_entity_poly.entity_id
_entity_poly.type
_entity_poly.pdbx_seq_one_letter_code
_entity_poly.pdbx_strand_id
1 'polypeptide(L)'
;GQSECMKAHEPDTFDGSDPKKLSEWLFQLKLYFGANYGQFTTANSHINFTITYLCGTTLSWFHTILANEEDFNYTSTPLLNEWKMFKEELTKCFGSINTASEAAEELDNLWMGHNQQIIKYDLEFICLSSLVK
;
A
#
# COMPACT_ATOMS: atom_id res chain seq x y z
N GLY A 1 -2.80 37.33 5.53
CA GLY A 1 -3.63 36.13 5.73
C GLY A 1 -2.71 34.94 5.73
N GLN A 2 -2.59 34.26 6.86
CA GLN A 2 -1.88 32.98 6.90
C GLN A 2 -2.84 31.96 6.30
N SER A 3 -2.56 31.49 5.09
CA SER A 3 -3.15 30.25 4.60
C SER A 3 -2.58 29.16 5.49
N GLU A 4 -3.39 28.68 6.45
CA GLU A 4 -3.10 27.43 7.14
C GLU A 4 -3.04 26.35 6.07
N CYS A 5 -1.82 25.97 5.68
CA CYS A 5 -1.62 24.80 4.84
C CYS A 5 -2.08 23.61 5.69
N MET A 6 -3.25 23.04 5.36
CA MET A 6 -3.72 21.80 5.98
C MET A 6 -2.62 20.76 5.82
N LYS A 7 -1.88 20.48 6.91
CA LYS A 7 -0.85 19.46 6.90
C LYS A 7 -1.56 18.11 6.82
N ALA A 8 -1.39 17.40 5.70
CA ALA A 8 -1.92 16.06 5.56
C ALA A 8 -1.35 15.16 6.67
N HIS A 9 -2.17 14.23 7.16
CA HIS A 9 -1.69 13.21 8.09
C HIS A 9 -0.63 12.35 7.39
N GLU A 10 0.54 12.23 8.02
CA GLU A 10 1.64 11.42 7.50
C GLU A 10 1.25 9.93 7.52
N PRO A 11 1.63 9.14 6.51
CA PRO A 11 1.34 7.70 6.50
C PRO A 11 2.04 6.97 7.65
N ASP A 12 1.53 5.79 8.01
CA ASP A 12 2.24 4.88 8.90
C ASP A 12 3.49 4.28 8.23
N THR A 13 4.39 3.66 8.99
CA THR A 13 5.46 2.83 8.41
C THR A 13 4.95 1.44 8.07
N PHE A 14 5.50 0.81 7.04
CA PHE A 14 5.10 -0.53 6.60
C PHE A 14 6.27 -1.53 6.67
N ASP A 15 6.13 -2.56 7.51
CA ASP A 15 7.16 -3.58 7.73
C ASP A 15 6.97 -4.86 6.91
N GLY A 16 5.82 -5.01 6.24
CA GLY A 16 5.46 -6.18 5.44
C GLY A 16 5.02 -7.41 6.24
N SER A 17 4.77 -7.26 7.55
CA SER A 17 4.36 -8.39 8.42
C SER A 17 2.92 -8.85 8.18
N ASP A 18 2.03 -7.92 7.85
CA ASP A 18 0.61 -8.18 7.60
C ASP A 18 0.24 -7.79 6.15
N PRO A 19 0.03 -8.78 5.26
CA PRO A 19 -0.32 -8.53 3.87
C PRO A 19 -1.62 -7.77 3.67
N LYS A 20 -2.56 -7.83 4.62
CA LYS A 20 -3.85 -7.13 4.53
C LYS A 20 -3.68 -5.62 4.70
N LYS A 21 -2.67 -5.18 5.46
CA LYS A 21 -2.37 -3.77 5.71
C LYS A 21 -1.73 -3.05 4.52
N LEU A 22 -1.20 -3.78 3.55
CA LEU A 22 -0.58 -3.16 2.38
C LEU A 22 -1.56 -2.26 1.62
N SER A 23 -2.82 -2.70 1.47
CA SER A 23 -3.84 -1.94 0.75
C SER A 23 -4.20 -0.62 1.45
N GLU A 24 -4.36 -0.67 2.78
CA GLU A 24 -4.61 0.48 3.64
C GLU A 24 -3.44 1.47 3.60
N TRP A 25 -2.21 0.96 3.72
CA TRP A 25 -1.00 1.78 3.68
C TRP A 25 -0.80 2.48 2.32
N LEU A 26 -1.02 1.77 1.21
CA LEU A 26 -1.00 2.37 -0.14
C LEU A 26 -2.09 3.43 -0.32
N PHE A 27 -3.24 3.27 0.34
CA PHE A 27 -4.30 4.27 0.35
C PHE A 27 -3.90 5.52 1.13
N GLN A 28 -3.29 5.38 2.32
CA GLN A 28 -2.73 6.51 3.08
C GLN A 28 -1.73 7.31 2.25
N LEU A 29 -0.80 6.64 1.56
CA LEU A 29 0.17 7.28 0.66
C LEU A 29 -0.54 8.06 -0.46
N LYS A 30 -1.56 7.47 -1.09
CA LYS A 30 -2.33 8.14 -2.15
C LYS A 30 -3.01 9.41 -1.65
N LEU A 31 -3.60 9.38 -0.44
CA LEU A 31 -4.21 10.55 0.17
C LEU A 31 -3.17 11.62 0.49
N TYR A 32 -2.02 11.23 1.05
CA TYR A 32 -0.93 12.14 1.37
C TYR A 32 -0.38 12.84 0.12
N PHE A 33 -0.13 12.10 -0.96
CA PHE A 33 0.32 12.66 -2.24
C PHE A 33 -0.73 13.59 -2.84
N GLY A 34 -2.01 13.23 -2.79
CA GLY A 34 -3.10 14.09 -3.27
C GLY A 34 -3.18 15.42 -2.54
N ALA A 35 -3.04 15.39 -1.20
CA ALA A 35 -3.04 16.60 -0.38
C ALA A 35 -1.77 17.45 -0.58
N ASN A 36 -0.66 16.83 -0.98
CA ASN A 36 0.63 17.48 -1.20
C ASN A 36 1.05 17.51 -2.69
N TYR A 37 0.09 17.56 -3.62
CA TYR A 37 0.32 17.36 -5.06
C TYR A 37 1.48 18.19 -5.63
N GLY A 38 1.67 19.43 -5.16
CA GLY A 38 2.77 20.30 -5.61
C GLY A 38 4.19 19.76 -5.33
N GLN A 39 4.35 18.87 -4.34
CA GLN A 39 5.62 18.23 -3.98
C GLN A 39 5.79 16.85 -4.64
N PHE A 40 4.69 16.26 -5.13
CA PHE A 40 4.62 14.87 -5.59
C PHE A 40 4.13 14.80 -7.04
N THR A 41 4.90 15.37 -7.95
CA THR A 41 4.53 15.50 -9.37
C THR A 41 5.12 14.40 -10.27
N THR A 42 6.07 13.62 -9.75
CA THR A 42 6.79 12.58 -10.52
C THR A 42 6.71 11.22 -9.85
N ALA A 43 6.82 10.15 -10.64
CA ALA A 43 6.90 8.79 -10.11
C ALA A 43 8.04 8.64 -9.10
N ASN A 44 9.22 9.18 -9.39
CA ASN A 44 10.38 9.12 -8.50
C ASN A 44 10.11 9.84 -7.17
N SER A 45 9.36 10.96 -7.17
CA SER A 45 8.98 11.62 -5.91
C SER A 45 8.06 10.76 -5.04
N HIS A 46 7.11 10.04 -5.65
CA HIS A 46 6.28 9.07 -4.93
C HIS A 46 7.11 7.91 -4.38
N ILE A 47 7.97 7.32 -5.22
CA ILE A 47 8.76 6.14 -4.88
C ILE A 47 9.76 6.47 -3.76
N ASN A 48 10.54 7.54 -3.92
CA ASN A 48 11.54 7.96 -2.92
C ASN A 48 10.90 8.23 -1.56
N PHE A 49 9.77 8.92 -1.53
CA PHE A 49 9.05 9.15 -0.28
C PHE A 49 8.48 7.86 0.29
N THR A 50 7.89 7.00 -0.53
CA THR A 50 7.35 5.71 -0.08
C THR A 50 8.44 4.85 0.58
N ILE A 51 9.65 4.85 0.02
CA ILE A 51 10.81 4.14 0.59
C ILE A 51 11.16 4.63 2.00
N THR A 52 11.00 5.91 2.32
CA THR A 52 11.29 6.42 3.68
C THR A 52 10.32 5.91 4.74
N TYR A 53 9.17 5.34 4.33
CA TYR A 53 8.19 4.73 5.22
C TYR A 53 8.25 3.20 5.22
N LEU A 54 9.19 2.59 4.49
CA LEU A 54 9.49 1.16 4.61
C LEU A 54 10.34 0.90 5.85
N CYS A 55 10.09 -0.21 6.54
CA CYS A 55 10.90 -0.63 7.68
C CYS A 55 11.00 -2.16 7.75
N GLY A 56 11.85 -2.69 8.64
CA GLY A 56 11.98 -4.14 8.83
C GLY A 56 12.26 -4.92 7.53
N THR A 57 11.38 -5.87 7.21
CA THR A 57 11.54 -6.78 6.08
C THR A 57 11.39 -6.08 4.73
N THR A 58 10.47 -5.10 4.62
CA THR A 58 10.26 -4.37 3.35
C THR A 58 11.45 -3.51 2.98
N LEU A 59 12.08 -2.86 3.96
CA LEU A 59 13.31 -2.10 3.73
C LEU A 59 14.48 -3.03 3.34
N SER A 60 14.58 -4.20 3.97
CA SER A 60 15.59 -5.22 3.64
C SER A 60 15.42 -5.76 2.21
N TRP A 61 14.17 -6.00 1.80
CA TRP A 61 13.81 -6.36 0.43
C TRP A 61 14.24 -5.28 -0.56
N PHE A 62 13.95 -4.02 -0.26
CA PHE A 62 14.33 -2.91 -1.13
C PHE A 62 15.85 -2.78 -1.28
N HIS A 63 16.60 -2.90 -0.18
CA HIS A 63 18.06 -2.96 -0.21
C HIS A 63 18.58 -4.12 -1.08
N THR A 64 17.92 -5.27 -1.02
CA THR A 64 18.29 -6.44 -1.84
C THR A 64 18.08 -6.15 -3.32
N ILE A 65 16.99 -5.48 -3.70
CA ILE A 65 16.77 -5.06 -5.08
C ILE A 65 17.89 -4.13 -5.55
N LEU A 66 18.23 -3.10 -4.76
CA LEU A 66 19.30 -2.17 -5.10
C LEU A 66 20.68 -2.86 -5.22
N ALA A 67 20.99 -3.80 -4.33
CA ALA A 67 22.26 -4.52 -4.35
C ALA A 67 22.40 -5.45 -5.57
N ASN A 68 21.29 -6.02 -6.06
CA ASN A 68 21.29 -6.83 -7.27
C ASN A 68 21.34 -5.97 -8.56
N GLU A 69 21.12 -4.66 -8.45
CA GLU A 69 21.16 -3.71 -9.55
C GLU A 69 22.53 -3.01 -9.72
N GLU A 70 23.59 -3.43 -8.99
CA GLU A 70 24.94 -2.82 -9.07
C GLU A 70 25.58 -2.80 -10.49
N ASP A 71 25.02 -3.52 -11.46
CA ASP A 71 25.42 -3.46 -12.88
C ASP A 71 24.61 -2.47 -13.75
N PHE A 72 23.56 -1.84 -13.23
CA PHE A 72 22.70 -0.92 -13.98
C PHE A 72 22.53 0.44 -13.30
N ASN A 73 22.61 1.48 -14.12
CA ASN A 73 22.36 2.86 -13.75
C ASN A 73 21.02 2.98 -12.96
N TYR A 74 21.09 3.38 -11.69
CA TYR A 74 19.99 3.63 -10.75
C TYR A 74 18.79 4.40 -11.35
N THR A 75 19.04 5.16 -12.42
CA THR A 75 18.02 5.94 -13.14
C THR A 75 17.29 5.19 -14.25
N SER A 76 17.61 3.92 -14.56
CA SER A 76 17.08 3.20 -15.74
C SER A 76 16.21 1.99 -15.41
N THR A 77 16.03 1.64 -14.14
CA THR A 77 15.23 0.49 -13.70
C THR A 77 13.74 0.88 -13.70
N PRO A 78 12.86 0.20 -14.46
CA PRO A 78 11.44 0.54 -14.54
C PRO A 78 10.76 0.60 -13.16
N LEU A 79 11.21 -0.24 -12.22
CA LEU A 79 10.73 -0.27 -10.84
C LEU A 79 10.86 1.07 -10.11
N LEU A 80 11.95 1.82 -10.34
CA LEU A 80 12.24 3.09 -9.65
C LEU A 80 11.72 4.32 -10.39
N ASN A 81 11.23 4.15 -11.62
CA ASN A 81 10.73 5.24 -12.47
C ASN A 81 9.23 5.14 -12.77
N GLU A 82 8.60 4.00 -12.46
CA GLU A 82 7.17 3.80 -12.68
C GLU A 82 6.46 3.45 -11.37
N TRP A 83 5.67 4.40 -10.84
CA TRP A 83 4.89 4.20 -9.62
C TRP A 83 3.97 2.98 -9.69
N LYS A 84 3.46 2.66 -10.88
CA LYS A 84 2.63 1.48 -11.10
C LYS A 84 3.44 0.19 -10.87
N MET A 85 4.62 0.07 -11.49
CA MET A 85 5.47 -1.11 -11.35
C MET A 85 5.98 -1.29 -9.92
N PHE A 86 6.35 -0.19 -9.26
CA PHE A 86 6.75 -0.21 -7.85
C PHE A 86 5.67 -0.86 -6.96
N LYS A 87 4.41 -0.40 -7.10
CA LYS A 87 3.30 -0.97 -6.34
C LYS A 87 3.02 -2.43 -6.71
N GLU A 88 3.15 -2.80 -7.98
CA GLU A 88 2.93 -4.18 -8.42
C GLU A 88 3.94 -5.14 -7.80
N GLU A 89 5.24 -4.82 -7.82
CA GLU A 89 6.26 -5.65 -7.17
C GLU A 89 6.10 -5.64 -5.64
N LEU A 90 5.78 -4.51 -5.03
CA LEU A 90 5.49 -4.46 -3.59
C LEU A 90 4.29 -5.35 -3.23
N THR A 91 3.23 -5.33 -4.04
CA THR A 91 2.04 -6.18 -3.86
C THR A 91 2.32 -7.65 -4.12
N LYS A 92 3.20 -7.95 -5.07
CA LYS A 92 3.64 -9.32 -5.34
C LYS A 92 4.47 -9.91 -4.20
N CYS A 93 5.29 -9.09 -3.53
CA CYS A 93 6.13 -9.54 -2.43
C CYS A 93 5.43 -9.54 -1.06
N PHE A 94 4.55 -8.56 -0.81
CA PHE A 94 3.95 -8.33 0.51
C PHE A 94 2.42 -8.27 0.51
N GLY A 95 1.77 -8.43 -0.64
CA GLY A 95 0.32 -8.52 -0.73
C GLY A 95 -0.18 -9.94 -0.47
N SER A 96 -1.49 -10.07 -0.24
CA SER A 96 -2.11 -11.38 -0.02
C SER A 96 -2.01 -12.24 -1.28
N ILE A 97 -1.48 -13.46 -1.14
CA ILE A 97 -1.19 -14.37 -2.26
C ILE A 97 -2.49 -14.88 -2.90
N ASN A 98 -3.59 -14.95 -2.14
CA ASN A 98 -4.81 -15.59 -2.63
C ASN A 98 -6.08 -14.84 -2.21
N THR A 99 -6.15 -13.55 -2.55
CA THR A 99 -7.24 -12.65 -2.15
C THR A 99 -8.64 -13.19 -2.44
N ALA A 100 -8.83 -13.96 -3.51
CA ALA A 100 -10.14 -14.53 -3.87
C ALA A 100 -10.51 -15.74 -3.02
N SER A 101 -9.57 -16.69 -2.81
CA SER A 101 -9.81 -17.87 -1.96
C SER A 101 -9.95 -17.47 -0.50
N GLU A 102 -9.09 -16.56 -0.02
CA GLU A 102 -9.15 -16.03 1.34
C GLU A 102 -10.44 -15.23 1.56
N ALA A 103 -10.88 -14.44 0.58
CA ALA A 103 -12.15 -13.73 0.69
C ALA A 103 -13.36 -14.66 0.68
N ALA A 104 -13.32 -15.76 -0.08
CA ALA A 104 -14.37 -16.78 -0.06
C ALA A 104 -14.45 -17.48 1.31
N GLU A 105 -13.31 -17.87 1.88
CA GLU A 105 -13.26 -18.44 3.23
C GLU A 105 -13.71 -17.44 4.31
N GLU A 106 -13.36 -16.16 4.20
CA GLU A 106 -13.83 -15.13 5.12
C GLU A 106 -15.33 -14.87 4.96
N LEU A 107 -15.89 -14.92 3.75
CA LEU A 107 -17.34 -14.83 3.51
C LEU A 107 -18.11 -15.98 4.16
N ASP A 108 -17.62 -17.21 4.01
CA ASP A 108 -18.25 -18.39 4.62
C ASP A 108 -18.28 -18.32 6.16
N ASN A 109 -17.29 -17.66 6.75
CA ASN A 109 -17.18 -17.44 8.19
C ASN A 109 -17.74 -16.07 8.65
N LEU A 110 -18.24 -15.24 7.73
CA LEU A 110 -18.71 -13.89 8.05
C LEU A 110 -20.07 -13.99 8.75
N TRP A 111 -20.13 -13.52 9.98
CA TRP A 111 -21.37 -13.45 10.74
C TRP A 111 -21.44 -12.15 11.54
N MET A 112 -22.65 -11.61 11.68
CA MET A 112 -22.90 -10.41 12.46
C MET A 112 -23.12 -10.75 13.93
N GLY A 113 -22.24 -10.25 14.81
CA GLY A 113 -22.41 -10.35 16.25
C GLY A 113 -23.66 -9.63 16.77
N HIS A 114 -24.28 -10.15 17.84
CA HIS A 114 -25.50 -9.56 18.44
C HIS A 114 -25.35 -8.09 18.89
N ASN A 115 -24.12 -7.58 19.03
CA ASN A 115 -23.81 -6.20 19.43
C ASN A 115 -22.89 -5.46 18.44
N GLN A 116 -22.76 -5.95 17.20
CA GLN A 116 -21.95 -5.27 16.18
C GLN A 116 -22.75 -4.23 15.41
N GLN A 117 -22.05 -3.21 14.90
CA GLN A 117 -22.65 -2.20 14.02
C GLN A 117 -22.91 -2.83 12.64
N ILE A 118 -24.13 -2.70 12.13
CA ILE A 118 -24.52 -3.23 10.81
C ILE A 118 -23.58 -2.75 9.69
N ILE A 119 -23.14 -1.48 9.76
CA ILE A 119 -22.21 -0.90 8.79
C ILE A 119 -20.88 -1.66 8.72
N LYS A 120 -20.39 -2.18 9.86
CA LYS A 120 -19.15 -2.96 9.89
C LYS A 120 -19.31 -4.26 9.08
N TYR A 121 -20.39 -4.99 9.33
CA TYR A 121 -20.71 -6.21 8.59
C TYR A 121 -20.93 -5.92 7.10
N ASP A 122 -21.71 -4.89 6.75
CA ASP A 122 -22.01 -4.55 5.36
C ASP A 122 -20.73 -4.18 4.59
N LEU A 123 -19.82 -3.41 5.20
CA LEU A 123 -18.55 -3.06 4.59
C LEU A 123 -17.64 -4.28 4.41
N GLU A 124 -17.54 -5.15 5.42
CA GLU A 124 -16.79 -6.41 5.32
C GLU A 124 -17.36 -7.29 4.21
N PHE A 125 -18.69 -7.49 4.17
CA PHE A 125 -19.36 -8.27 3.14
C PHE A 125 -19.15 -7.71 1.73
N ILE A 126 -19.31 -6.38 1.54
CA ILE A 126 -19.11 -5.72 0.24
C ILE A 126 -17.64 -5.84 -0.21
N CYS A 127 -16.69 -5.60 0.69
CA CYS A 127 -15.27 -5.73 0.38
C CYS A 127 -14.93 -7.15 -0.06
N LEU A 128 -15.31 -8.15 0.73
CA LEU A 128 -14.99 -9.55 0.43
C LEU A 128 -15.69 -10.02 -0.85
N SER A 129 -16.96 -9.65 -1.05
CA SER A 129 -17.71 -9.97 -2.27
C SER A 129 -17.06 -9.38 -3.53
N SER A 130 -16.40 -8.21 -3.43
CA SER A 130 -15.70 -7.61 -4.57
C SER A 130 -14.43 -8.38 -4.99
N LEU A 131 -13.91 -9.23 -4.11
CA LEU A 131 -12.69 -10.02 -4.32
C LEU A 131 -12.97 -11.43 -4.88
N VAL A 132 -14.22 -11.90 -4.78
CA VAL A 132 -14.68 -13.19 -5.33
C VAL A 132 -15.42 -12.91 -6.64
N LYS A 133 -14.91 -13.43 -7.77
CA LYS A 133 -15.49 -13.25 -9.11
C LYS A 133 -16.13 -14.52 -9.63
#